data_AF-A0A2E1VLG1-F1
#
_entry.id   AF-A0A2E1VLG1-F1
#
_cell.length_a   1.000
_cell.length_b   1.000
_cell.length_c   1.000
_cell.angle_alpha   90.00
_cell.angle_beta   90.00
_cell.angle_gamma   90.00
#
_symmetry.space_group_name_H-M   'P 1'
#
loop_
_entity.id
_entity.type
_entity.pdbx_description
1 polymer ?
#
loop_
_entity_poly.entity_id
_entity_poly.type
_entity_poly.pdbx_seq_one_letter_code
_entity_poly.pdbx_strand_id
1 'polypeptide(L)'
;MKQVQNAEEISNIAFGFMASKALFVALHCNLFSLLSKRPLTSVELAGEVKVPENRISTICTALTSIGLLKRKNGKYSNSIGAEKYLVKDAKYDFGDYLRLQIDRQMYGFMQQLEGVVTNNMNKDDID
;
A
#
# COMPACT_ATOMS: atom_id res chain seq x y z
N MET A 1 11.93 19.22 9.44
CA MET A 1 10.66 19.00 8.69
C MET A 1 9.90 20.33 8.65
N LYS A 2 9.10 20.57 7.60
CA LYS A 2 8.24 21.76 7.52
C LYS A 2 7.13 21.64 8.57
N GLN A 3 6.80 22.72 9.27
CA GLN A 3 5.66 22.76 10.19
C GLN A 3 4.35 22.76 9.41
N VAL A 4 3.33 22.07 9.94
CA VAL A 4 1.98 22.01 9.39
C VAL A 4 1.35 23.41 9.38
N GLN A 5 0.74 23.81 8.27
CA GLN A 5 0.20 25.16 8.05
C GLN A 5 -1.32 25.20 7.87
N ASN A 6 -1.96 24.10 7.50
CA ASN A 6 -3.39 24.08 7.16
C ASN A 6 -4.06 22.73 7.46
N ALA A 7 -5.40 22.71 7.38
CA ALA A 7 -6.21 21.53 7.70
C ALA A 7 -6.02 20.37 6.69
N GLU A 8 -5.64 20.67 5.44
CA GLU A 8 -5.35 19.65 4.42
C GLU A 8 -4.11 18.84 4.80
N GLU A 9 -3.05 19.50 5.27
CA GLU A 9 -1.85 18.84 5.77
C GLU A 9 -2.14 17.96 7.00
N ILE A 10 -3.03 18.38 7.90
CA ILE A 10 -3.51 17.56 9.04
C ILE A 10 -4.29 16.34 8.53
N SER A 11 -5.18 16.54 7.56
CA SER A 11 -5.99 15.47 6.98
C SER A 11 -5.11 14.42 6.30
N ASN A 12 -4.05 14.85 5.60
CA ASN A 12 -3.08 13.94 4.98
C ASN A 12 -2.37 13.06 6.02
N ILE A 13 -2.09 13.59 7.22
CA ILE A 13 -1.53 12.80 8.32
C ILE A 13 -2.58 11.82 8.85
N ALA A 14 -3.79 12.30 9.15
CA ALA A 14 -4.87 11.49 9.73
C ALA A 14 -5.30 10.33 8.82
N PHE A 15 -5.30 10.53 7.49
CA PHE A 15 -5.74 9.52 6.52
C PHE A 15 -4.59 8.75 5.86
N GLY A 16 -3.33 9.13 6.14
CA GLY A 16 -2.15 8.54 5.50
C GLY A 16 -2.04 7.02 5.68
N PHE A 17 -2.54 6.49 6.79
CA PHE A 17 -2.54 5.06 7.09
C PHE A 17 -3.31 4.23 6.03
N MET A 18 -4.36 4.82 5.42
CA MET A 18 -5.15 4.16 4.37
C MET A 18 -4.31 3.92 3.11
N ALA A 19 -3.48 4.90 2.74
CA ALA A 19 -2.56 4.77 1.61
C ALA A 19 -1.50 3.69 1.88
N SER A 20 -0.99 3.60 3.11
CA SER A 20 -0.08 2.53 3.54
C SER A 20 -0.73 1.16 3.42
N LYS A 21 -1.96 0.97 3.91
CA LYS A 21 -2.66 -0.32 3.77
C LYS A 21 -2.91 -0.68 2.31
N ALA A 22 -3.25 0.27 1.44
CA ALA A 22 -3.42 0.01 0.02
C ALA A 22 -2.12 -0.49 -0.64
N LEU A 23 -0.99 0.15 -0.32
CA LEU A 23 0.35 -0.28 -0.76
C LEU A 23 0.65 -1.72 -0.29
N PHE A 24 0.39 -2.04 0.97
CA PHE A 24 0.65 -3.38 1.51
C PHE A 24 -0.19 -4.45 0.83
N VAL A 25 -1.48 -4.19 0.60
CA VAL A 25 -2.36 -5.10 -0.16
C VAL A 25 -1.79 -5.37 -1.55
N ALA A 26 -1.31 -4.33 -2.24
CA ALA A 26 -0.70 -4.48 -3.57
C ALA A 26 0.55 -5.36 -3.55
N LEU A 27 1.39 -5.23 -2.51
CA LEU A 27 2.57 -6.08 -2.30
C LEU A 27 2.17 -7.53 -1.99
N HIS A 28 1.18 -7.75 -1.12
CA HIS A 28 0.68 -9.10 -0.82
C HIS A 28 0.08 -9.79 -2.04
N CYS A 29 -0.59 -9.04 -2.91
CA CYS A 29 -1.13 -9.53 -4.18
C CYS A 29 -0.09 -9.56 -5.33
N ASN A 30 1.17 -9.18 -5.08
CA ASN A 30 2.24 -9.14 -6.08
C ASN A 30 1.91 -8.29 -7.33
N LEU A 31 1.10 -7.24 -7.18
CA LEU A 31 0.57 -6.47 -8.32
C LEU A 31 1.68 -5.77 -9.11
N PHE A 32 2.65 -5.16 -8.42
CA PHE A 32 3.74 -4.42 -9.09
C PHE A 32 4.58 -5.34 -9.98
N SER A 33 4.90 -6.54 -9.53
CA SER A 33 5.66 -7.52 -10.32
C SER A 33 4.89 -8.03 -11.53
N LEU A 34 3.56 -8.18 -11.42
CA LEU A 34 2.72 -8.52 -12.58
C LEU A 34 2.71 -7.39 -13.61
N LEU A 35 2.58 -6.15 -13.14
CA LEU A 35 2.53 -4.94 -13.98
C LEU A 35 3.88 -4.56 -14.61
N SER A 36 4.99 -5.01 -14.02
CA SER A 36 6.34 -4.85 -14.58
C SER A 36 6.51 -5.62 -15.89
N LYS A 37 5.84 -6.78 -16.03
CA LYS A 37 5.88 -7.60 -17.26
C LYS A 37 5.21 -6.89 -18.42
N ARG A 38 4.03 -6.32 -18.18
CA ARG A 38 3.23 -5.57 -19.15
C ARG A 38 2.09 -4.81 -18.47
N PRO A 39 1.56 -3.74 -19.10
CA PRO A 39 0.31 -3.13 -18.65
C PRO A 39 -0.88 -4.11 -18.73
N LEU A 40 -1.73 -4.10 -17.71
CA LEU A 40 -2.87 -5.03 -17.54
C LEU A 40 -4.16 -4.27 -17.22
N THR A 41 -5.30 -4.78 -17.68
CA THR A 41 -6.63 -4.34 -17.25
C THR A 41 -6.99 -4.88 -15.86
N SER A 42 -8.07 -4.38 -15.25
CA SER A 42 -8.63 -4.93 -14.00
C SER A 42 -9.00 -6.41 -14.14
N VAL A 43 -9.61 -6.80 -15.26
CA VAL A 43 -10.00 -8.19 -15.55
C VAL A 43 -8.78 -9.11 -15.61
N GLU A 44 -7.73 -8.69 -16.33
CA GLU A 44 -6.51 -9.49 -16.43
C GLU A 44 -5.80 -9.62 -15.07
N LEU A 45 -5.65 -8.51 -14.33
CA LEU A 45 -5.07 -8.55 -12.98
C LEU A 45 -5.87 -9.45 -12.03
N ALA A 46 -7.21 -9.36 -12.08
CA ALA A 46 -8.11 -10.19 -11.29
C ALA A 46 -7.92 -11.68 -11.57
N GLY A 47 -7.71 -12.05 -12.83
CA GLY A 47 -7.38 -13.43 -13.22
C GLY A 47 -6.03 -13.90 -12.66
N GLU A 48 -4.99 -13.08 -12.78
CA GLU A 48 -3.64 -13.39 -12.29
C GLU A 48 -3.61 -13.56 -10.76
N VAL A 49 -4.28 -12.69 -10.02
CA VAL A 49 -4.28 -12.70 -8.54
C VAL A 49 -5.40 -13.54 -7.92
N LYS A 50 -6.33 -14.06 -8.73
CA LYS A 50 -7.51 -14.85 -8.30
C LYS A 50 -8.39 -14.10 -7.30
N VAL A 51 -8.68 -12.83 -7.57
CA VAL A 51 -9.55 -11.96 -6.76
C VAL A 51 -10.66 -11.40 -7.65
N PRO A 52 -11.90 -11.23 -7.15
CA PRO A 52 -12.97 -10.59 -7.92
C PRO A 52 -12.56 -9.24 -8.54
N GLU A 53 -12.94 -9.01 -9.79
CA GLU A 53 -12.54 -7.82 -10.55
C GLU A 53 -12.89 -6.52 -9.84
N ASN A 54 -14.09 -6.43 -9.24
CA ASN A 54 -14.52 -5.22 -8.54
C ASN A 54 -13.54 -4.83 -7.43
N ARG A 55 -13.01 -5.79 -6.66
CA ARG A 55 -12.03 -5.53 -5.59
C ARG A 55 -10.69 -5.08 -6.16
N ILE A 56 -10.26 -5.70 -7.26
CA ILE A 56 -9.01 -5.31 -7.95
C ILE A 56 -9.12 -3.93 -8.58
N SER A 57 -10.27 -3.59 -9.16
CA SER A 57 -10.54 -2.26 -9.67
C SER A 57 -10.48 -1.22 -8.54
N THR A 58 -11.08 -1.49 -7.38
CA THR A 58 -11.02 -0.60 -6.22
C THR A 58 -9.58 -0.37 -5.75
N ILE A 59 -8.79 -1.43 -5.56
CA ILE A 59 -7.41 -1.26 -5.09
C ILE A 59 -6.54 -0.54 -6.14
N CYS A 60 -6.68 -0.87 -7.43
CA CYS A 60 -5.95 -0.18 -8.49
C CYS A 60 -6.34 1.30 -8.60
N THR A 61 -7.59 1.65 -8.32
CA THR A 61 -8.06 3.04 -8.27
C THR A 61 -7.36 3.79 -7.14
N ALA A 62 -7.35 3.23 -5.92
CA ALA A 62 -6.66 3.82 -4.78
C ALA A 62 -5.15 3.99 -5.07
N LEU A 63 -4.48 2.96 -5.59
CA LEU A 63 -3.06 3.01 -5.94
C LEU A 63 -2.74 4.03 -7.05
N THR A 64 -3.68 4.26 -7.98
CA THR A 64 -3.54 5.31 -9.00
C THR A 64 -3.66 6.69 -8.37
N SER A 65 -4.61 6.91 -7.46
CA SER A 65 -4.77 8.18 -6.72
C SER A 65 -3.58 8.51 -5.82
N ILE A 66 -2.93 7.48 -5.24
CA ILE A 66 -1.70 7.63 -4.44
C ILE A 66 -0.47 7.92 -5.33
N GLY A 67 -0.54 7.62 -6.63
CA GLY A 67 0.57 7.81 -7.58
C GLY A 67 1.51 6.61 -7.70
N LEU A 68 1.13 5.44 -7.18
CA LEU A 68 1.89 4.19 -7.33
C LEU A 68 1.63 3.53 -8.68
N LEU A 69 0.43 3.70 -9.23
CA LEU A 69 0.06 3.21 -10.56
C LEU A 69 -0.29 4.36 -11.51
N LYS A 70 -0.12 4.11 -12.80
CA LYS A 70 -0.64 4.93 -13.89
C LYS A 70 -1.77 4.17 -14.56
N ARG A 71 -2.81 4.87 -15.00
CA ARG A 71 -3.90 4.30 -15.81
C ARG A 71 -3.95 4.96 -17.18
N LYS A 72 -3.85 4.19 -18.26
CA LYS A 72 -3.97 4.66 -19.65
C LYS A 72 -4.78 3.66 -20.46
N ASN A 73 -5.80 4.13 -21.18
CA ASN A 73 -6.66 3.30 -22.04
C ASN A 73 -7.20 2.05 -21.33
N GLY A 74 -7.68 2.20 -20.09
CA GLY A 74 -8.21 1.10 -19.29
C GLY A 74 -7.18 0.14 -18.70
N LYS A 75 -5.89 0.30 -18.99
CA LYS A 75 -4.80 -0.52 -18.46
C LYS A 75 -4.01 0.21 -17.38
N TYR A 76 -3.54 -0.53 -16.40
CA TYR A 76 -2.66 -0.08 -15.33
C TYR A 76 -1.20 -0.41 -15.66
N SER A 77 -0.28 0.43 -15.19
CA SER A 77 1.16 0.17 -15.18
C SER A 77 1.81 0.83 -13.96
N ASN A 78 3.02 0.41 -13.61
CA ASN A 78 3.74 0.98 -12.48
C ASN A 78 4.14 2.44 -12.72
N SER A 79 4.17 3.23 -11.65
CA SER A 79 4.95 4.46 -11.63
C SER A 79 6.45 4.15 -11.64
N ILE A 80 7.30 5.15 -11.93
CA ILE A 80 8.76 4.95 -11.98
C ILE A 80 9.29 4.48 -10.62
N GLY A 81 8.74 5.02 -9.52
CA GLY A 81 9.09 4.60 -8.16
C GLY A 81 8.64 3.17 -7.86
N ALA A 82 7.38 2.84 -8.19
CA ALA A 82 6.86 1.50 -7.95
C ALA A 82 7.63 0.43 -8.74
N GLU A 83 7.96 0.71 -10.02
CA GLU A 83 8.74 -0.19 -10.86
C GLU A 83 10.14 -0.46 -10.28
N LYS A 84 10.79 0.59 -9.78
CA LYS A 84 12.18 0.49 -9.30
C LYS A 84 12.29 -0.19 -7.94
N TYR A 85 11.31 0.01 -7.07
CA TYR A 85 11.45 -0.27 -5.63
C TYR A 85 10.44 -1.27 -5.05
N LEU A 86 9.37 -1.60 -5.78
CA LEU A 86 8.29 -2.47 -5.30
C LEU A 86 8.07 -3.71 -6.17
N VAL A 87 8.83 -3.85 -7.26
CA VAL A 87 8.85 -5.07 -8.09
C VAL A 87 9.74 -6.09 -7.40
N LYS A 88 9.19 -7.28 -7.16
CA LYS A 88 9.87 -8.34 -6.45
C LYS A 88 11.19 -8.71 -7.14
N ASP A 89 12.25 -8.83 -6.36
CA ASP A 89 13.61 -9.21 -6.79
C ASP A 89 14.29 -8.19 -7.73
N ALA A 90 13.72 -7.00 -7.90
CA ALA A 90 14.38 -5.90 -8.61
C ALA A 90 15.62 -5.42 -7.82
N LYS A 91 16.60 -4.82 -8.52
CA LYS A 91 17.88 -4.38 -7.93
C LYS A 91 17.73 -3.53 -6.66
N TYR A 92 16.65 -2.76 -6.56
CA TYR A 92 16.38 -1.86 -5.44
C TYR A 92 15.07 -2.20 -4.71
N ASP A 93 14.57 -3.43 -4.88
CA ASP A 93 13.36 -3.90 -4.21
C ASP A 93 13.52 -3.80 -2.69
N PHE A 94 12.55 -3.15 -2.04
CA PHE A 94 12.38 -3.19 -0.58
C PHE A 94 10.92 -3.49 -0.20
N GLY A 95 10.13 -4.00 -1.15
CA GLY A 95 8.73 -4.37 -0.96
C GLY A 95 8.54 -5.43 0.12
N ASP A 96 9.44 -6.42 0.24
CA ASP A 96 9.33 -7.43 1.30
C ASP A 96 9.57 -6.86 2.70
N TYR A 97 10.44 -5.86 2.85
CA TYR A 97 10.59 -5.13 4.12
C TYR A 97 9.27 -4.44 4.51
N LEU A 98 8.63 -3.74 3.57
CA LEU A 98 7.33 -3.12 3.80
C LEU A 98 6.23 -4.14 4.13
N ARG A 99 6.20 -5.25 3.39
CA ARG A 99 5.15 -6.27 3.49
C ARG A 99 5.26 -7.14 4.74
N LEU A 100 6.48 -7.45 5.16
CA LEU A 100 6.73 -8.40 6.26
C LEU A 100 7.06 -7.69 7.57
N GLN A 101 7.92 -6.68 7.55
CA GLN A 101 8.32 -6.00 8.79
C GLN A 101 7.35 -4.86 9.12
N ILE A 102 7.09 -3.96 8.17
CA ILE A 102 6.22 -2.82 8.44
C ILE A 102 4.77 -3.27 8.62
N ASP A 103 4.18 -3.99 7.66
CA ASP A 103 2.75 -4.35 7.71
C ASP A 103 2.43 -5.47 8.72
N ARG A 104 3.18 -6.58 8.72
CA ARG A 104 2.82 -7.74 9.56
C ARG A 104 3.33 -7.66 10.99
N GLN A 105 4.50 -7.03 11.22
CA GLN A 105 5.07 -6.94 12.56
C GLN A 105 4.72 -5.59 13.19
N MET A 106 5.18 -4.48 12.60
CA MET A 106 5.11 -3.17 13.26
C MET A 106 3.73 -2.55 13.30
N TYR A 107 2.93 -2.70 12.24
CA TYR A 107 1.68 -1.96 12.08
C TYR A 107 0.65 -2.25 13.19
N GLY A 108 0.62 -3.48 13.72
CA GLY A 108 -0.24 -3.86 14.85
C GLY A 108 0.12 -3.09 16.12
N PHE A 109 1.39 -3.04 16.48
CA PHE A 109 1.87 -2.26 17.62
C PHE A 109 1.56 -0.77 17.49
N MET A 110 1.62 -0.23 16.27
CA MET A 110 1.30 1.19 16.05
C MET A 110 -0.18 1.52 16.33
N GLN A 111 -1.09 0.54 16.26
CA GLN A 111 -2.49 0.73 16.63
C GLN A 111 -2.70 0.83 18.15
N GLN A 112 -1.70 0.43 18.94
CA GLN A 112 -1.76 0.41 20.41
C GLN A 112 -1.06 1.63 21.05
N LEU A 113 -0.54 2.55 20.24
CA LEU A 113 0.23 3.71 20.73
C LEU A 113 -0.53 4.54 21.77
N GLU A 114 -1.85 4.72 21.62
CA GLU A 114 -2.67 5.43 22.60
C GLU A 114 -2.64 4.73 23.96
N GLY A 115 -2.85 3.41 24.00
CA GLY A 115 -2.82 2.62 25.23
C GLY A 115 -1.46 2.68 25.92
N VAL A 116 -0.36 2.60 25.14
CA VAL A 116 1.00 2.68 25.66
C VAL A 116 1.27 4.04 26.30
N VAL A 117 0.92 5.14 25.60
CA VAL A 117 1.18 6.51 26.07
C VAL A 117 0.31 6.86 27.28
N THR A 118 -0.94 6.40 27.30
CA THR A 118 -1.90 6.66 28.37
C THR A 118 -1.81 5.67 29.53
N ASN A 119 -0.94 4.65 29.42
CA ASN A 119 -0.84 3.53 30.36
C ASN A 119 -2.18 2.82 30.59
N ASN A 120 -2.96 2.66 29.52
CA ASN A 120 -4.27 2.00 29.51
C ASN A 120 -4.31 0.90 28.43
N MET A 121 -3.40 -0.06 28.56
CA MET A 121 -3.29 -1.21 27.65
C MET A 121 -4.34 -2.28 27.97
N ASN A 122 -4.90 -2.88 26.93
CA ASN A 122 -5.79 -4.02 27.02
C ASN A 122 -5.00 -5.32 27.21
N LYS A 123 -5.63 -6.34 27.81
CA LYS A 123 -5.01 -7.67 27.98
C LYS A 123 -4.71 -8.40 26.67
N ASP A 124 -5.39 -8.01 25.59
CA ASP A 124 -5.24 -8.60 24.26
C ASP A 124 -4.30 -7.79 23.37
N ASP A 125 -3.71 -6.71 23.89
CA ASP A 125 -2.69 -5.95 23.15
C ASP A 125 -1.43 -6.80 22.94
N ILE A 126 -0.66 -6.46 21.91
CA ILE A 126 0.46 -7.28 21.45
C ILE A 126 1.67 -6.84 22.27
N ASP A 127 2.27 -7.78 23.00
CA ASP A 127 3.54 -7.60 23.73
C ASP A 127 4.75 -7.43 22.79
#